data_AF-A0A8H3W043-F1
#
_entry.id   AF-A0A8H3W043-F1
#
_cell.length_a   1.000
_cell.length_b   1.000
_cell.length_c   1.000
_cell.angle_alpha   90.00
_cell.angle_beta   90.00
_cell.angle_gamma   90.00
#
_symmetry.space_group_name_H-M   'P 1'
#
loop_
_entity.id
_entity.type
_entity.pdbx_description
1 polymer ?
#
loop_
_entity_poly.entity_id
_entity_poly.type
_entity_poly.pdbx_seq_one_letter_code
_entity_poly.pdbx_strand_id
1 'polypeptide(L)'
;MALSYDGRRTFIRSVVDYLRNYSLDGVDIDWEYPGALDRGGRPQDANSYVQLQAELRDAFEDEGSGWEISIAIPSSYWYLRGFDLENLQRQVDYFNLMSYDIFGMWDQDNEWTGPYLRGHTDWDMIENGLDLPWRNGIQPENVVMGFGFYGRSFTMSDPSCFRPDGVCRFRAGGMPGSCSDTAGVLTYQEIASRNSSVDS
;
A
#
# COMPACT_ATOMS: atom_id res chain seq x y z
N MET A 1 18.31 1.75 -7.25
CA MET A 1 18.06 0.33 -7.52
C MET A 1 17.47 0.14 -8.91
N ALA A 2 16.23 0.57 -9.18
CA ALA A 2 15.54 0.28 -10.45
C ALA A 2 16.10 1.01 -11.71
N LEU A 3 16.71 2.19 -11.54
CA LEU A 3 17.03 3.09 -12.66
C LEU A 3 18.10 2.59 -13.64
N SER A 4 19.09 1.83 -13.16
CA SER A 4 20.18 1.33 -13.99
C SER A 4 20.15 -0.18 -14.08
N TYR A 5 20.60 -0.70 -15.22
CA TYR A 5 20.74 -2.14 -15.45
C TYR A 5 21.58 -2.81 -14.35
N ASP A 6 22.76 -2.29 -14.03
CA ASP A 6 23.60 -2.87 -12.98
C ASP A 6 22.93 -2.82 -11.59
N GLY A 7 22.14 -1.78 -11.32
CA GLY A 7 21.37 -1.64 -10.09
C GLY A 7 20.29 -2.71 -9.97
N ARG A 8 19.52 -2.93 -11.04
CA ARG A 8 18.49 -3.98 -11.10
C ARG A 8 19.11 -5.36 -11.01
N ARG A 9 20.13 -5.64 -11.79
CA ARG A 9 20.84 -6.93 -11.79
C ARG A 9 21.41 -7.28 -10.41
N THR A 10 21.97 -6.30 -9.70
CA THR A 10 22.48 -6.50 -8.35
C THR A 10 21.34 -6.86 -7.38
N PHE A 11 20.22 -6.14 -7.46
CA PHE A 11 19.05 -6.40 -6.65
C PHE A 11 18.43 -7.77 -6.94
N ILE A 12 18.18 -8.09 -8.21
CA ILE A 12 17.57 -9.36 -8.64
C ILE A 12 18.40 -10.56 -8.17
N ARG A 13 19.73 -10.49 -8.29
CA ARG A 13 20.62 -11.54 -7.75
C ARG A 13 20.46 -11.71 -6.25
N SER A 14 20.39 -10.60 -5.52
CA SER A 14 20.16 -10.64 -4.08
C SER A 14 18.80 -11.25 -3.73
N VAL A 15 17.75 -11.00 -4.52
CA VAL A 15 16.43 -11.61 -4.33
C VAL A 15 16.51 -13.11 -4.56
N VAL A 16 17.05 -13.56 -5.70
CA VAL A 16 17.19 -15.00 -6.00
C VAL A 16 17.98 -15.74 -4.92
N ASP A 17 19.11 -15.18 -4.48
CA ASP A 17 19.90 -15.78 -3.40
C ASP A 17 19.12 -15.84 -2.08
N TYR A 18 18.33 -14.80 -1.77
CA TYR A 18 17.50 -14.77 -0.57
C TYR A 18 16.39 -15.84 -0.62
N LEU A 19 15.68 -15.94 -1.75
CA LEU A 19 14.61 -16.94 -1.92
C LEU A 19 15.14 -18.37 -1.77
N ARG A 20 16.32 -18.68 -2.35
CA ARG A 20 16.98 -19.97 -2.15
C ARG A 20 17.35 -20.24 -0.70
N ASN A 21 18.02 -19.27 -0.07
CA ASN A 21 18.56 -19.44 1.28
C ASN A 21 17.47 -19.70 2.31
N TYR A 22 16.29 -19.09 2.12
CA TYR A 22 15.17 -19.22 3.05
C TYR A 22 14.06 -20.15 2.54
N SER A 23 14.26 -20.80 1.40
CA SER A 23 13.28 -21.71 0.78
C SER A 23 11.90 -21.07 0.64
N LEU A 24 11.87 -19.86 0.10
CA LEU A 24 10.65 -19.09 -0.14
C LEU A 24 10.10 -19.37 -1.56
N ASP A 25 8.82 -19.06 -1.75
CA ASP A 25 8.08 -19.37 -2.98
C ASP A 25 7.93 -18.18 -3.94
N GLY A 26 8.46 -17.01 -3.59
CA GLY A 26 8.30 -15.81 -4.40
C GLY A 26 8.63 -14.53 -3.67
N VAL A 27 8.38 -13.41 -4.33
CA VAL A 27 8.64 -12.06 -3.80
C VAL A 27 7.47 -11.13 -4.09
N ASP A 28 7.10 -10.32 -3.09
CA ASP A 28 6.25 -9.14 -3.27
C ASP A 28 7.13 -7.89 -3.28
N ILE A 29 6.97 -7.02 -4.28
CA ILE A 29 7.69 -5.75 -4.35
C ILE A 29 6.74 -4.61 -3.98
N ASP A 30 6.92 -4.11 -2.76
CA ASP A 30 6.17 -2.97 -2.21
C ASP A 30 6.98 -1.67 -2.30
N TRP A 31 6.99 -1.07 -3.51
CA TRP A 31 7.58 0.25 -3.71
C TRP A 31 6.48 1.31 -3.58
N GLU A 32 6.54 2.10 -2.51
CA GLU A 32 5.64 3.25 -2.30
C GLU A 32 6.32 4.62 -2.51
N TYR A 33 6.18 5.31 -3.64
CA TYR A 33 5.59 4.84 -4.91
C TYR A 33 6.50 5.29 -6.07
N PRO A 34 6.61 4.51 -7.16
CA PRO A 34 7.32 4.94 -8.36
C PRO A 34 6.84 6.32 -8.80
N GLY A 35 7.76 7.27 -9.00
CA GLY A 35 7.41 8.61 -9.49
C GLY A 35 6.79 9.58 -8.48
N ALA A 36 6.55 9.15 -7.23
CA ALA A 36 6.06 10.02 -6.17
C ALA A 36 7.17 10.94 -5.66
N LEU A 37 7.16 12.23 -6.05
CA LEU A 37 8.18 13.21 -5.69
C LEU A 37 8.30 13.42 -4.18
N ASP A 38 7.18 13.38 -3.47
CA ASP A 38 7.09 13.45 -2.00
C ASP A 38 7.78 12.26 -1.29
N ARG A 39 8.07 11.18 -2.04
CA ARG A 39 8.77 9.98 -1.57
C ARG A 39 10.09 9.74 -2.29
N GLY A 40 10.65 10.77 -2.92
CA GLY A 40 11.95 10.70 -3.61
C GLY A 40 11.92 10.01 -4.98
N GLY A 41 10.72 9.76 -5.51
CA GLY A 41 10.51 9.21 -6.83
C GLY A 41 10.87 10.18 -7.96
N ARG A 42 10.91 9.65 -9.17
CA ARG A 42 11.27 10.36 -10.41
C ARG A 42 10.38 9.91 -11.56
N PRO A 43 10.16 10.75 -12.60
CA PRO A 43 9.33 10.37 -13.74
C PRO A 43 9.76 9.08 -14.45
N GLN A 44 11.07 8.75 -14.43
CA GLN A 44 11.62 7.54 -15.05
C GLN A 44 11.28 6.25 -14.29
N ASP A 45 10.78 6.35 -13.06
CA ASP A 45 10.54 5.20 -12.20
C ASP A 45 9.48 4.27 -12.79
N ALA A 46 8.43 4.80 -13.44
CA ALA A 46 7.38 3.99 -14.05
C ALA A 46 7.95 2.97 -15.05
N ASN A 47 8.77 3.44 -16.00
CA ASN A 47 9.40 2.56 -16.98
C ASN A 47 10.49 1.67 -16.34
N SER A 48 11.27 2.23 -15.41
CA SER A 48 12.33 1.48 -14.72
C SER A 48 11.75 0.34 -13.86
N TYR A 49 10.54 0.52 -13.34
CA TYR A 49 9.86 -0.49 -12.54
C TYR A 49 9.36 -1.65 -13.40
N VAL A 50 8.80 -1.36 -14.58
CA VAL A 50 8.48 -2.41 -15.58
C VAL A 50 9.72 -3.20 -15.96
N GLN A 51 10.84 -2.53 -16.23
CA GLN A 51 12.11 -3.20 -16.55
C GLN A 51 12.59 -4.09 -15.40
N LEU A 52 12.46 -3.63 -14.16
CA LEU A 52 12.78 -4.43 -12.99
C LEU A 52 11.94 -5.70 -12.90
N GLN A 53 10.62 -5.60 -13.08
CA GLN A 53 9.74 -6.78 -13.00
C GLN A 53 9.98 -7.75 -14.15
N ALA A 54 10.21 -7.25 -15.37
CA ALA A 54 10.56 -8.09 -16.52
C ALA A 54 11.88 -8.85 -16.29
N GLU A 55 12.95 -8.15 -15.87
CA GLU A 55 14.24 -8.78 -15.60
C GLU A 55 14.19 -9.76 -14.41
N LEU A 56 13.30 -9.51 -13.43
CA LEU A 56 13.06 -10.42 -12.32
C LEU A 56 12.30 -11.68 -12.77
N ARG A 57 11.29 -11.53 -13.63
CA ARG A 57 10.56 -12.66 -14.24
C ARG A 57 11.50 -13.55 -15.04
N ASP A 58 12.32 -12.96 -15.92
CA ASP A 58 13.32 -13.69 -16.70
C ASP A 58 14.26 -14.50 -15.78
N ALA A 59 14.72 -13.89 -14.68
CA ALA A 59 15.57 -14.57 -13.71
C ALA A 59 14.86 -15.75 -13.03
N PHE A 60 13.57 -15.65 -12.72
CA PHE A 60 12.80 -16.74 -12.11
C PHE A 60 12.53 -17.88 -13.11
N GLU A 61 12.31 -17.55 -14.39
CA GLU A 61 12.18 -18.53 -15.46
C GLU A 61 13.49 -19.29 -15.71
N ASP A 62 14.63 -18.59 -15.73
CA ASP A 62 15.96 -19.19 -15.85
C ASP A 62 16.29 -20.15 -14.68
N GLU A 63 15.81 -19.81 -13.48
CA GLU A 63 15.92 -20.67 -12.30
C GLU A 63 15.02 -21.91 -12.38
N GLY A 64 13.95 -21.86 -13.18
CA GLY A 64 12.95 -22.93 -13.27
C GLY A 64 12.25 -23.21 -11.94
N SER A 65 12.18 -22.20 -11.05
CA SER A 65 11.73 -22.35 -9.67
C SER A 65 10.20 -22.39 -9.53
N GLY A 66 9.48 -21.80 -10.48
CA GLY A 66 8.04 -21.56 -10.36
C GLY A 66 7.70 -20.48 -9.31
N TRP A 67 8.66 -19.63 -8.94
CA TRP A 67 8.43 -18.57 -7.97
C TRP A 67 7.46 -17.51 -8.47
N GLU A 68 6.64 -17.01 -7.54
CA GLU A 68 5.68 -15.94 -7.79
C GLU A 68 6.32 -14.55 -7.63
N ILE A 69 5.82 -13.59 -8.41
CA ILE A 69 6.10 -12.16 -8.29
C ILE A 69 4.77 -11.47 -8.08
N SER A 70 4.62 -10.78 -6.95
CA SER A 70 3.50 -9.85 -6.73
C SER A 70 4.00 -8.45 -6.48
N ILE A 71 3.12 -7.47 -6.61
CA ILE A 71 3.41 -6.09 -6.23
C ILE A 71 2.24 -5.49 -5.47
N ALA A 72 2.52 -4.64 -4.49
CA ALA A 72 1.51 -3.79 -3.89
C ALA A 72 1.22 -2.56 -4.75
N ILE A 73 -0.05 -2.23 -4.93
CA ILE A 73 -0.50 -1.02 -5.66
C ILE A 73 -1.42 -0.16 -4.79
N PRO A 74 -1.33 1.18 -4.89
CA PRO A 74 -2.20 2.07 -4.13
C PRO A 74 -3.63 2.09 -4.70
N SER A 75 -4.61 2.31 -3.83
CA SER A 75 -6.00 2.62 -4.25
C SER A 75 -6.17 4.06 -4.74
N SER A 76 -5.23 4.96 -4.42
CA SER A 76 -5.25 6.36 -4.83
C SER A 76 -4.72 6.57 -6.25
N TYR A 77 -5.50 7.27 -7.10
CA TYR A 77 -5.07 7.72 -8.43
C TYR A 77 -3.76 8.51 -8.38
N TRP A 78 -3.58 9.35 -7.37
CA TRP A 78 -2.41 10.24 -7.31
C TRP A 78 -1.10 9.47 -7.39
N TYR A 79 -1.02 8.35 -6.67
CA TYR A 79 0.13 7.45 -6.61
C TYR A 79 0.10 6.36 -7.69
N LEU A 80 -1.08 5.86 -8.06
CA LEU A 80 -1.21 4.78 -9.05
C LEU A 80 -0.71 5.20 -10.45
N ARG A 81 -0.73 6.50 -10.79
CA ARG A 81 -0.16 7.02 -12.05
C ARG A 81 1.32 6.69 -12.27
N GLY A 82 2.05 6.35 -11.21
CA GLY A 82 3.44 5.90 -11.30
C GLY A 82 3.60 4.47 -11.83
N PHE A 83 2.50 3.73 -11.98
CA PHE A 83 2.50 2.32 -12.35
C PHE A 83 1.99 2.15 -13.79
N ASP A 84 2.82 1.60 -14.65
CA ASP A 84 2.41 1.12 -15.97
C ASP A 84 1.76 -0.26 -15.83
N LEU A 85 0.51 -0.26 -15.37
CA LEU A 85 -0.21 -1.47 -14.96
C LEU A 85 -0.32 -2.50 -16.09
N GLU A 86 -0.52 -2.05 -17.34
CA GLU A 86 -0.66 -2.97 -18.48
C GLU A 86 0.62 -3.78 -18.70
N ASN A 87 1.78 -3.13 -18.67
CA ASN A 87 3.05 -3.82 -18.84
C ASN A 87 3.45 -4.60 -17.58
N LEU A 88 3.13 -4.10 -16.38
CA LEU A 88 3.38 -4.81 -15.12
C LEU A 88 2.58 -6.12 -15.04
N GLN A 89 1.31 -6.13 -15.46
CA GLN A 89 0.44 -7.31 -15.44
C GLN A 89 1.02 -8.50 -16.22
N ARG A 90 1.88 -8.24 -17.21
CA ARG A 90 2.52 -9.29 -18.00
C ARG A 90 3.69 -9.94 -17.27
N GLN A 91 4.17 -9.34 -16.19
CA GLN A 91 5.38 -9.77 -15.46
C GLN A 91 5.07 -10.31 -14.08
N VAL A 92 3.99 -9.84 -13.45
CA VAL A 92 3.57 -10.21 -12.09
C VAL A 92 2.43 -11.20 -12.14
N ASP A 93 2.34 -12.08 -11.13
CA ASP A 93 1.25 -13.04 -10.97
C ASP A 93 -0.02 -12.37 -10.47
N TYR A 94 0.09 -11.40 -9.55
CA TYR A 94 -1.03 -10.60 -9.06
C TYR A 94 -0.60 -9.28 -8.42
N PHE A 95 -1.57 -8.38 -8.28
CA PHE A 95 -1.47 -7.09 -7.62
C PHE A 95 -2.16 -7.15 -6.26
N ASN A 96 -1.46 -6.73 -5.21
CA ASN A 96 -2.02 -6.53 -3.88
C ASN A 96 -2.51 -5.08 -3.74
N LEU A 97 -3.83 -4.85 -3.85
CA LEU A 97 -4.39 -3.50 -3.73
C LEU A 97 -4.40 -3.06 -2.27
N MET A 98 -3.72 -1.96 -1.96
CA MET A 98 -3.75 -1.32 -0.66
C MET A 98 -5.04 -0.48 -0.50
N SER A 99 -6.13 -1.18 -0.19
CA SER A 99 -7.48 -0.64 0.07
C SER A 99 -7.68 -0.21 1.53
N TYR A 100 -6.63 0.27 2.16
CA TYR A 100 -6.57 0.82 3.51
C TYR A 100 -5.70 2.07 3.50
N ASP A 101 -5.65 2.79 4.63
CA ASP A 101 -4.92 4.06 4.73
C ASP A 101 -5.37 5.09 3.69
N ILE A 102 -6.67 5.13 3.43
CA ILE A 102 -7.29 6.12 2.56
C ILE A 102 -7.29 7.49 3.23
N PHE A 103 -7.58 7.51 4.54
CA PHE A 103 -7.54 8.70 5.38
C PHE A 103 -6.66 8.47 6.60
N GLY A 104 -5.97 9.51 7.05
CA GLY A 104 -4.94 9.40 8.08
C GLY A 104 -4.44 10.75 8.59
N MET A 105 -3.36 10.71 9.39
CA MET A 105 -2.78 11.92 9.99
C MET A 105 -2.22 12.90 8.96
N TRP A 106 -1.81 12.42 7.79
CA TRP A 106 -1.36 13.26 6.68
C TRP A 106 -2.44 14.21 6.14
N ASP A 107 -3.72 13.95 6.45
CA ASP A 107 -4.82 14.84 6.06
C ASP A 107 -4.86 16.14 6.88
N GLN A 108 -4.14 16.21 8.01
CA GLN A 108 -4.19 17.33 8.93
C GLN A 108 -3.95 18.69 8.26
N ASP A 109 -2.95 18.73 7.37
CA ASP A 109 -2.50 19.92 6.66
C ASP A 109 -2.80 19.85 5.16
N ASN A 110 -3.58 18.86 4.72
CA ASN A 110 -3.97 18.69 3.33
C ASN A 110 -5.14 19.61 2.97
N GLU A 111 -5.01 20.39 1.90
CA GLU A 111 -6.01 21.36 1.48
C GLU A 111 -7.34 20.75 0.99
N TRP A 112 -7.30 19.49 0.52
CA TRP A 112 -8.45 18.80 -0.07
C TRP A 112 -9.18 17.92 0.93
N THR A 113 -8.44 17.18 1.76
CA THR A 113 -9.02 16.25 2.73
C THR A 113 -9.25 16.90 4.09
N GLY A 114 -8.34 17.76 4.54
CA GLY A 114 -8.39 18.49 5.80
C GLY A 114 -8.39 17.60 7.05
N PRO A 115 -8.33 18.20 8.27
CA PRO A 115 -8.24 17.47 9.52
C PRO A 115 -9.60 16.90 9.98
N TYR A 116 -10.36 16.29 9.07
CA TYR A 116 -11.69 15.74 9.34
C TYR A 116 -11.62 14.23 9.55
N LEU A 117 -12.28 13.76 10.61
CA LEU A 117 -12.33 12.36 10.97
C LEU A 117 -13.12 11.57 9.92
N ARG A 118 -12.45 10.59 9.34
CA ARG A 118 -12.97 9.62 8.37
C ARG A 118 -12.40 8.24 8.70
N GLY A 119 -13.06 7.19 8.23
CA GLY A 119 -12.52 5.84 8.34
C GLY A 119 -11.29 5.70 7.44
N HIS A 120 -10.20 5.08 7.90
CA HIS A 120 -9.04 4.82 7.03
C HIS A 120 -9.33 3.82 5.90
N THR A 121 -10.50 3.18 5.94
CA THR A 121 -11.11 2.38 4.88
C THR A 121 -12.50 2.95 4.59
N ASP A 122 -12.83 3.13 3.32
CA ASP A 122 -14.10 3.68 2.86
C ASP A 122 -14.54 2.94 1.59
N TRP A 123 -15.76 2.38 1.59
CA TRP A 123 -16.15 1.45 0.53
C TRP A 123 -16.33 2.16 -0.82
N ASP A 124 -16.93 3.35 -0.81
CA ASP A 124 -17.11 4.13 -2.03
C ASP A 124 -15.76 4.51 -2.63
N MET A 125 -14.77 4.87 -1.80
CA MET A 125 -13.42 5.20 -2.27
C MET A 125 -12.67 3.98 -2.79
N ILE A 126 -12.80 2.81 -2.16
CA ILE A 126 -12.18 1.59 -2.67
C ILE A 126 -12.85 1.20 -4.00
N GLU A 127 -14.18 1.23 -4.12
CA GLU A 127 -14.87 0.95 -5.39
C GLU A 127 -14.42 1.89 -6.51
N ASN A 128 -14.27 3.18 -6.23
CA ASN A 128 -13.74 4.14 -7.20
C ASN A 128 -12.25 3.89 -7.52
N GLY A 129 -11.43 3.49 -6.54
CA GLY A 129 -10.05 3.07 -6.76
C GLY A 129 -9.97 1.82 -7.64
N LEU A 130 -10.92 0.90 -7.46
CA LEU A 130 -11.16 -0.28 -8.28
C LEU A 130 -11.76 0.05 -9.66
N ASP A 131 -11.81 1.30 -10.10
CA ASP A 131 -12.13 1.63 -11.50
C ASP A 131 -10.83 1.86 -12.30
N LEU A 132 -9.73 2.17 -11.60
CA LEU A 132 -8.47 2.59 -12.23
C LEU A 132 -7.75 1.43 -12.95
N PRO A 133 -7.41 0.29 -12.30
CA PRO A 133 -6.89 -0.88 -13.02
C PRO A 133 -7.82 -1.42 -14.12
N TRP A 134 -9.13 -1.40 -13.93
CA TRP A 134 -10.14 -1.92 -14.86
C TRP A 134 -10.13 -1.12 -16.16
N ARG A 135 -10.02 0.21 -16.06
CA ARG A 135 -9.82 1.10 -17.21
C ARG A 135 -8.47 0.91 -17.92
N ASN A 136 -7.50 0.26 -17.27
CA ASN A 136 -6.20 -0.09 -17.84
C ASN A 136 -6.12 -1.57 -18.28
N GLY A 137 -7.27 -2.26 -18.38
CA GLY A 137 -7.33 -3.63 -18.88
C GLY A 137 -6.73 -4.67 -17.93
N ILE A 138 -6.64 -4.35 -16.64
CA ILE A 138 -6.23 -5.31 -15.62
C ILE A 138 -7.37 -6.29 -15.37
N GLN A 139 -7.04 -7.58 -15.43
CA GLN A 139 -8.00 -8.66 -15.23
C GLN A 139 -8.35 -8.71 -13.74
N PRO A 140 -9.64 -8.73 -13.35
CA PRO A 140 -10.03 -8.76 -11.95
C PRO A 140 -9.44 -9.93 -11.16
N GLU A 141 -9.24 -11.09 -11.79
CA GLU A 141 -8.58 -12.24 -11.15
C GLU A 141 -7.13 -11.97 -10.71
N ASN A 142 -6.46 -10.98 -11.29
CA ASN A 142 -5.10 -10.60 -10.96
C ASN A 142 -5.03 -9.58 -9.82
N VAL A 143 -6.16 -9.18 -9.20
CA VAL A 143 -6.17 -8.17 -8.13
C VAL A 143 -6.68 -8.77 -6.83
N VAL A 144 -5.83 -8.75 -5.81
CA VAL A 144 -6.14 -9.15 -4.44
C VAL A 144 -6.48 -7.90 -3.62
N MET A 145 -7.65 -7.90 -2.98
CA MET A 145 -8.08 -6.79 -2.14
C MET A 145 -7.39 -6.84 -0.77
N GLY A 146 -6.71 -5.76 -0.40
CA GLY A 146 -6.04 -5.65 0.90
C GLY A 146 -7.00 -5.32 2.04
N PHE A 147 -6.78 -5.94 3.19
CA PHE A 147 -7.58 -5.68 4.39
C PHE A 147 -6.67 -5.32 5.57
N GLY A 148 -6.88 -4.13 6.14
CA GLY A 148 -6.08 -3.62 7.26
C GLY A 148 -6.52 -4.22 8.60
N PHE A 149 -5.69 -5.06 9.22
CA PHE A 149 -5.90 -5.53 10.61
C PHE A 149 -5.41 -4.53 11.67
N TYR A 150 -5.64 -3.24 11.40
CA TYR A 150 -5.35 -2.11 12.27
C TYR A 150 -6.30 -0.97 11.90
N GLY A 151 -6.37 0.05 12.74
CA GLY A 151 -7.09 1.29 12.46
C GLY A 151 -6.20 2.51 12.66
N ARG A 152 -6.51 3.58 11.92
CA ARG A 152 -5.97 4.91 12.19
C ARG A 152 -6.78 5.57 13.31
N SER A 153 -6.08 6.03 14.34
CA SER A 153 -6.68 6.64 15.53
C SER A 153 -6.33 8.11 15.63
N PHE A 154 -7.20 8.89 16.27
CA PHE A 154 -7.08 10.34 16.31
C PHE A 154 -7.41 10.88 17.70
N THR A 155 -6.77 11.98 18.06
CA THR A 155 -7.17 12.84 19.17
C THR A 155 -8.09 13.94 18.62
N MET A 156 -9.35 13.94 19.06
CA MET A 156 -10.35 14.90 18.59
C MET A 156 -10.08 16.33 19.10
N SER A 157 -10.43 17.31 18.28
CA SER A 157 -10.44 18.73 18.68
C SER A 157 -11.57 19.01 19.67
N ASP A 158 -12.74 18.42 19.44
CA ASP A 158 -13.89 18.41 20.34
C ASP A 158 -14.16 16.96 20.76
N PRO A 159 -13.99 16.58 22.04
CA PRO A 159 -14.24 15.22 22.53
C PRO A 159 -15.68 14.73 22.32
N SER A 160 -16.65 15.64 22.14
CA SER A 160 -18.05 15.29 21.89
C SER A 160 -18.35 14.97 20.41
N CYS A 161 -17.42 15.29 19.50
CA CYS A 161 -17.54 15.01 18.08
C CYS A 161 -16.59 13.87 17.68
N PHE A 162 -17.13 12.65 17.56
CA PHE A 162 -16.34 11.44 17.30
C PHE A 162 -16.89 10.58 16.16
N ARG A 163 -17.86 11.09 15.38
CA ARG A 163 -18.39 10.37 14.22
C ARG A 163 -17.44 10.52 13.04
N PRO A 164 -17.11 9.43 12.33
CA PRO A 164 -16.24 9.48 11.15
C PRO A 164 -17.04 9.86 9.90
N ASP A 165 -17.73 10.99 9.94
CA ASP A 165 -18.62 11.49 8.89
C ASP A 165 -17.99 12.61 8.04
N GLY A 166 -16.70 12.89 8.25
CA GLY A 166 -16.01 14.00 7.59
C GLY A 166 -16.37 15.38 8.13
N VAL A 167 -17.06 15.47 9.29
CA VAL A 167 -17.40 16.75 9.95
C VAL A 167 -16.56 16.97 11.20
N CYS A 168 -16.39 15.93 12.03
CA CYS A 168 -15.63 16.05 13.26
C CYS A 168 -14.14 16.28 13.00
N ARG A 169 -13.50 17.22 13.70
CA ARG A 169 -12.09 17.56 13.47
C ARG A 169 -11.16 16.87 14.46
N PHE A 170 -10.04 16.35 13.97
CA PHE A 170 -8.94 15.88 14.81
C PHE A 170 -7.83 16.95 14.93
N ARG A 171 -6.94 16.79 15.91
CA ARG A 171 -5.81 17.71 16.15
C ARG A 171 -4.45 17.02 16.28
N ALA A 172 -4.45 15.71 16.48
CA ALA A 172 -3.26 14.89 16.62
C ALA A 172 -3.62 13.42 16.40
N GLY A 173 -2.60 12.57 16.30
CA GLY A 173 -2.78 11.11 16.33
C GLY A 173 -3.38 10.66 17.66
N GLY A 174 -4.09 9.54 17.66
CA GLY A 174 -4.53 8.88 18.88
C GLY A 174 -3.34 8.42 19.71
N MET A 175 -3.55 8.24 21.02
CA MET A 175 -2.51 7.70 21.89
C MET A 175 -2.05 6.33 21.40
N PRO A 176 -0.72 6.05 21.43
CA PRO A 176 -0.19 4.76 21.00
C PRO A 176 -0.82 3.61 21.78
N GLY A 177 -0.98 2.47 21.09
CA GLY A 177 -1.36 1.23 21.74
C GLY A 177 -0.19 0.64 22.54
N SER A 178 -0.49 -0.23 23.51
CA SER A 178 0.53 -0.86 24.34
C SER A 178 1.45 -1.81 23.57
N CYS A 179 0.98 -2.31 22.42
CA CYS A 179 1.70 -3.23 21.56
C CYS A 179 2.23 -2.53 20.31
N SER A 180 1.39 -1.70 19.65
CA SER A 180 1.79 -0.98 18.43
C SER A 180 2.83 0.10 18.68
N ASP A 181 2.81 0.69 19.88
CA ASP A 181 3.65 1.81 20.34
C ASP A 181 3.78 2.96 19.31
N THR A 182 2.75 3.14 18.49
CA THR A 182 2.75 4.09 17.38
C THR A 182 1.55 5.00 17.51
N ALA A 183 1.79 6.30 17.71
CA ALA A 183 0.73 7.29 17.79
C ALA A 183 -0.09 7.28 16.48
N GLY A 184 -1.42 7.28 16.62
CA GLY A 184 -2.34 7.22 15.49
C GLY A 184 -2.52 5.84 14.85
N VAL A 185 -1.95 4.77 15.40
CA VAL A 185 -2.14 3.40 14.91
C VAL A 185 -2.50 2.47 16.05
N LEU A 186 -3.59 1.72 15.89
CA LEU A 186 -3.99 0.66 16.81
C LEU A 186 -4.22 -0.62 16.01
N THR A 187 -3.66 -1.73 16.44
CA THR A 187 -3.97 -3.05 15.90
C THR A 187 -5.43 -3.41 16.16
N TYR A 188 -5.98 -4.34 15.37
CA TYR A 188 -7.32 -4.87 15.60
C TYR A 188 -7.50 -5.37 17.04
N GLN A 189 -6.51 -6.08 17.60
CA GLN A 189 -6.56 -6.57 18.98
C GLN A 189 -6.64 -5.44 20.01
N GLU A 190 -5.85 -4.38 19.83
CA GLU A 190 -5.90 -3.20 20.71
C GLU A 190 -7.27 -2.50 20.64
N ILE A 191 -7.87 -2.39 19.45
CA ILE A 191 -9.21 -1.83 19.27
C ILE A 191 -10.26 -2.72 19.94
N ALA A 192 -10.23 -4.02 19.68
CA ALA A 192 -11.18 -4.97 20.24
C ALA A 192 -11.16 -4.97 21.77
N SER A 193 -9.96 -4.94 22.37
CA SER A 193 -9.79 -4.90 23.83
C SER A 193 -10.40 -3.63 24.47
N ARG A 194 -10.34 -2.50 23.77
CA ARG A 194 -10.93 -1.23 24.21
C ARG A 194 -12.45 -1.28 24.14
N ASN A 195 -13.02 -1.84 23.08
CA ASN A 195 -14.47 -1.99 22.97
C ASN A 195 -15.04 -2.91 24.06
N SER A 196 -14.36 -4.01 24.40
CA SER A 196 -14.78 -4.88 25.51
C SER A 196 -14.67 -4.23 26.90
N SER A 197 -13.93 -3.13 27.03
CA SER A 197 -13.84 -2.37 28.29
C SER A 197 -14.93 -1.31 28.45
N VAL A 198 -15.78 -1.10 27.43
CA VAL A 198 -16.92 -0.16 27.48
C VAL A 198 -18.21 -0.85 27.97
N ASP A 199 -18.19 -2.18 28.12
CA ASP A 199 -19.28 -2.99 28.70
C ASP A 199 -19.09 -3.28 30.22
N SER A 200 -18.29 -2.47 30.93
CA SER A 200 -18.12 -2.56 32.39
C SER A 200 -18.38 -1.24 33.11
#